data_AF-A0A915LL27-F1
#
_entry.id   AF-A0A915LL27-F1
#
_cell.length_a   1.000
_cell.length_b   1.000
_cell.length_c   1.000
_cell.angle_alpha   90.00
_cell.angle_beta   90.00
_cell.angle_gamma   90.00
#
_symmetry.space_group_name_H-M   'P 1'
#
loop_
_entity.id
_entity.type
_entity.pdbx_description
1 polymer ?
#
loop_
_entity_poly.entity_id
_entity_poly.type
_entity_poly.pdbx_seq_one_letter_code
_entity_poly.pdbx_strand_id
1 'polypeptide(L)'
;MSDTSQELHDFAKKVHQTLGSKYEGYRLTDLKFDIHDDFNINADDKANQLGYSSFKELIESDAFENFVIIQQDLGSLDNAKIYKARPDDKYKLIYEQQKQWSRHKENE
;
A
#
# COMPACT_ATOMS: atom_id res chain seq x y z
N MET A 1 12.34 -21.16 -10.18
CA MET A 1 11.75 -20.14 -9.28
C MET A 1 10.24 -20.20 -9.52
N SER A 2 9.43 -20.41 -8.48
CA SER A 2 7.99 -20.67 -8.62
C SER A 2 7.28 -19.44 -9.19
N ASP A 3 6.43 -19.64 -10.21
CA ASP A 3 5.57 -18.61 -10.81
C ASP A 3 4.89 -17.72 -9.77
N THR A 4 4.42 -18.34 -8.67
CA THR A 4 3.75 -17.67 -7.55
C THR A 4 4.60 -16.60 -6.85
N SER A 5 5.92 -16.79 -6.75
CA SER A 5 6.81 -15.79 -6.11
C SER A 5 6.99 -14.55 -6.99
N GLN A 6 6.97 -14.73 -8.30
CA GLN A 6 7.08 -13.62 -9.25
C GLN A 6 5.76 -12.85 -9.30
N GLU A 7 4.63 -13.55 -9.35
CA GLU A 7 3.31 -12.93 -9.30
C GLU A 7 3.06 -12.14 -8.01
N LEU A 8 3.49 -12.68 -6.86
CA LEU A 8 3.39 -11.99 -5.58
C LEU A 8 4.20 -10.69 -5.60
N HIS A 9 5.44 -10.75 -6.10
CA HIS A 9 6.30 -9.58 -6.17
C HIS A 9 5.75 -8.51 -7.14
N ASP A 10 5.21 -8.91 -8.28
CA ASP A 10 4.63 -7.97 -9.24
C ASP A 10 3.31 -7.36 -8.73
N PHE A 11 2.52 -8.12 -7.96
CA PHE A 11 1.38 -7.56 -7.25
C PHE A 11 1.82 -6.58 -6.15
N ALA A 12 2.86 -6.91 -5.37
CA ALA A 12 3.41 -6.03 -4.35
C ALA A 12 3.88 -4.68 -4.90
N LYS A 13 4.48 -4.67 -6.10
CA LYS A 13 4.85 -3.42 -6.80
C LYS A 13 3.65 -2.55 -7.15
N LYS A 14 2.55 -3.16 -7.61
CA LYS A 14 1.31 -2.43 -7.93
C LYS A 14 0.71 -1.80 -6.67
N VAL A 15 0.65 -2.56 -5.58
CA VAL A 15 0.20 -2.05 -4.27
C VAL A 15 1.11 -0.92 -3.79
N HIS A 16 2.43 -1.08 -3.90
CA HIS A 16 3.41 -0.04 -3.55
C HIS A 16 3.21 1.23 -4.38
N GLN A 17 2.97 1.09 -5.69
CA GLN A 17 2.69 2.21 -6.59
C GLN A 17 1.42 2.97 -6.19
N THR A 18 0.31 2.27 -5.91
CA THR A 18 -0.92 2.91 -5.43
C THR A 18 -0.67 3.62 -4.10
N LEU A 19 0.00 2.97 -3.14
CA LEU A 19 0.36 3.56 -1.85
C LEU A 19 1.26 4.80 -2.00
N GLY A 20 2.15 4.80 -3.00
CA GLY A 20 3.02 5.92 -3.31
C GLY A 20 2.31 7.13 -3.92
N SER A 21 1.02 7.03 -4.26
CA SER A 21 0.24 8.15 -4.78
C SER A 21 -0.29 9.09 -3.69
N LYS A 22 -0.42 8.61 -2.43
CA LYS A 22 -0.92 9.40 -1.29
C LYS A 22 0.07 9.39 -0.14
N TYR A 23 0.62 10.56 0.18
CA TYR A 23 1.56 10.75 1.29
C TYR A 23 0.95 10.40 2.67
N GLU A 24 -0.32 10.75 2.88
CA GLU A 24 -1.05 10.47 4.13
C GLU A 24 -1.26 8.97 4.37
N GLY A 25 -1.07 8.15 3.33
CA GLY A 25 -1.35 6.73 3.33
C GLY A 25 -2.81 6.44 3.02
N TYR A 26 -3.17 5.17 3.21
CA TYR A 26 -4.44 4.62 2.81
C TYR A 26 -5.09 3.88 3.97
N ARG A 27 -6.43 3.94 4.04
CA ARG A 27 -7.20 2.90 4.74
C ARG A 27 -7.29 1.68 3.82
N LEU A 28 -7.44 0.50 4.42
CA LEU A 28 -7.48 -0.76 3.66
C LEU A 28 -8.56 -0.74 2.57
N THR A 29 -9.75 -0.23 2.88
CA THR A 29 -10.88 -0.17 1.93
C THR A 29 -10.57 0.74 0.75
N ASP A 30 -10.06 1.94 1.01
CA ASP A 30 -9.71 2.91 -0.04
C ASP A 30 -8.58 2.36 -0.93
N LEU A 31 -7.63 1.65 -0.34
CA LEU A 31 -6.54 1.00 -1.09
C LEU A 31 -7.08 -0.06 -2.06
N LYS A 32 -8.03 -0.88 -1.62
CA LYS A 32 -8.66 -1.90 -2.48
C LYS A 32 -9.37 -1.26 -3.68
N PHE A 33 -10.06 -0.15 -3.47
CA PHE A 33 -10.74 0.58 -4.54
C PHE A 33 -9.75 1.16 -5.54
N ASP A 34 -8.72 1.87 -5.08
CA ASP A 34 -7.73 2.48 -5.98
C ASP A 34 -6.93 1.40 -6.75
N ILE A 35 -6.59 0.25 -6.14
CA ILE A 35 -5.96 -0.88 -6.85
C ILE A 35 -6.87 -1.41 -7.96
N HIS A 36 -8.17 -1.51 -7.69
CA HIS A 36 -9.14 -1.96 -8.69
C HIS A 36 -9.27 -0.95 -9.83
N ASP A 37 -9.33 0.35 -9.54
CA ASP A 37 -9.46 1.39 -10.57
C ASP A 37 -8.19 1.48 -11.44
N ASP A 38 -7.01 1.48 -10.82
CA ASP A 38 -5.73 1.65 -11.51
C ASP A 38 -5.33 0.42 -12.34
N PHE A 39 -5.64 -0.79 -11.85
CA PHE A 39 -5.10 -2.03 -12.42
C PHE A 39 -6.15 -3.06 -12.84
N ASN A 40 -7.44 -2.78 -12.61
CA ASN A 40 -8.54 -3.72 -12.82
C ASN A 40 -8.32 -5.06 -12.07
N ILE A 41 -7.86 -4.96 -10.82
CA ILE A 41 -7.57 -6.10 -9.94
C ILE A 41 -8.46 -6.04 -8.70
N ASN A 42 -9.24 -7.11 -8.46
CA ASN A 42 -9.82 -7.33 -7.15
C ASN A 42 -8.74 -7.85 -6.19
N ALA A 43 -8.38 -7.02 -5.20
CA ALA A 43 -7.30 -7.30 -4.28
C ALA A 43 -7.53 -8.55 -3.42
N ASP A 44 -8.77 -8.84 -3.00
CA ASP A 44 -9.07 -10.03 -2.21
C ASP A 44 -9.00 -11.30 -3.08
N ASP A 45 -9.51 -11.25 -4.30
CA ASP A 45 -9.41 -12.38 -5.24
C ASP A 45 -7.95 -12.68 -5.59
N LYS A 46 -7.13 -11.64 -5.81
CA LYS A 46 -5.70 -11.84 -6.09
C LYS A 46 -4.96 -12.39 -4.87
N ALA A 47 -5.32 -11.98 -3.66
CA ALA A 47 -4.76 -12.55 -2.44
C ALA A 47 -5.12 -14.04 -2.29
N ASN A 48 -6.37 -14.41 -2.55
CA ASN A 48 -6.83 -15.81 -2.55
C ASN A 48 -6.05 -16.67 -3.57
N GLN A 49 -5.81 -16.15 -4.78
CA GLN A 49 -4.98 -16.84 -5.78
C GLN A 49 -3.53 -17.05 -5.34
N LEU A 50 -3.00 -16.15 -4.52
CA LEU A 50 -1.64 -16.21 -3.96
C LEU A 50 -1.56 -17.06 -2.68
N GLY A 51 -2.68 -17.63 -2.21
CA GLY A 51 -2.72 -18.52 -1.04
C GLY A 51 -3.04 -17.83 0.29
N TYR A 52 -3.51 -16.57 0.26
CA TYR A 52 -3.91 -15.81 1.44
C TYR A 52 -5.43 -15.70 1.52
N SER A 53 -5.99 -15.71 2.72
CA SER A 53 -7.45 -15.71 2.94
C SER A 53 -8.10 -14.37 2.61
N SER A 54 -7.31 -13.28 2.55
CA SER A 54 -7.79 -11.94 2.19
C SER A 54 -6.63 -11.03 1.81
N PHE A 55 -6.94 -9.90 1.16
CA PHE A 55 -5.93 -8.87 0.92
C PHE A 55 -5.35 -8.30 2.21
N LYS A 56 -6.16 -8.23 3.28
CA LYS A 56 -5.69 -7.79 4.60
C LYS A 56 -4.58 -8.69 5.11
N GLU A 57 -4.77 -10.00 5.03
CA GLU A 57 -3.76 -10.97 5.47
C GLU A 57 -2.49 -10.84 4.62
N LEU A 58 -2.64 -10.68 3.31
CA LEU A 58 -1.51 -10.51 2.40
C LEU A 58 -0.69 -9.25 2.69
N ILE A 59 -1.32 -8.08 2.79
CA ILE A 59 -0.62 -6.80 2.98
C ILE A 59 -0.01 -6.67 4.38
N GLU A 60 -0.58 -7.35 5.38
CA GLU A 60 -0.03 -7.42 6.74
C GLU A 60 1.00 -8.56 6.93
N SER A 61 1.25 -9.37 5.90
CA SER A 61 2.22 -10.48 5.97
C SER A 61 3.66 -10.04 5.74
N ASP A 62 4.61 -10.89 6.16
CA ASP A 62 6.05 -10.70 5.96
C ASP A 62 6.42 -10.51 4.48
N ALA A 63 5.61 -11.05 3.55
CA ALA A 63 5.83 -10.91 2.12
C ALA A 63 5.74 -9.45 1.64
N PHE A 64 5.00 -8.59 2.36
CA PHE A 64 4.79 -7.18 2.05
C PHE A 64 5.57 -6.24 2.95
N GLU A 65 6.32 -6.76 3.93
CA GLU A 65 7.05 -5.94 4.91
C GLU A 65 8.00 -4.95 4.23
N ASN A 66 8.64 -5.35 3.13
CA ASN A 66 9.58 -4.49 2.39
C ASN A 66 8.89 -3.44 1.50
N PHE A 67 7.58 -3.55 1.28
CA PHE A 67 6.82 -2.66 0.40
C PHE A 67 5.92 -1.71 1.18
N VAL A 68 5.47 -2.10 2.37
CA VAL A 68 4.43 -1.37 3.10
C VAL A 68 4.91 -1.02 4.52
N ILE A 69 4.55 0.17 4.97
CA ILE A 69 4.62 0.59 6.36
C ILE A 69 3.19 0.64 6.87
N ILE A 70 2.94 -0.03 7.99
CA ILE A 70 1.64 -0.04 8.66
C ILE A 70 1.76 0.87 9.88
N GLN A 71 1.00 1.96 9.89
CA GLN A 71 0.89 2.87 11.03
C GLN A 71 -0.47 2.70 11.68
N GLN A 72 -0.50 2.59 13.00
CA GLN A 72 -1.74 2.57 13.76
C GLN A 72 -2.21 4.02 13.96
N ASP A 73 -3.44 4.31 13.55
CA ASP A 73 -4.08 5.61 13.78
C ASP A 73 -4.56 5.68 15.23
N LEU A 74 -3.72 6.26 16.08
CA LEU A 74 -4.01 6.49 17.50
C LEU A 74 -5.10 7.54 17.74
N GLY A 75 -5.53 8.27 16.69
CA GLY A 75 -6.60 9.26 16.75
C GLY A 75 -7.99 8.70 16.42
N SER A 76 -8.07 7.47 15.92
CA SER A 76 -9.34 6.82 15.57
C SER A 76 -9.81 5.89 16.69
N LEU A 77 -11.09 6.03 17.09
CA LEU A 77 -11.76 5.14 18.06
C LEU A 77 -11.68 3.66 17.66
N ASP A 78 -11.51 3.38 16.37
CA ASP A 78 -11.49 2.03 15.80
C ASP A 78 -10.09 1.41 15.65
N ASN A 79 -9.02 2.05 16.16
CA ASN A 79 -7.63 1.59 15.94
C ASN A 79 -7.34 1.34 14.44
N ALA A 80 -7.81 2.25 13.58
CA ALA A 80 -7.67 2.10 12.15
C ALA A 80 -6.18 2.00 11.75
N LYS A 81 -5.84 1.08 10.85
CA LYS A 81 -4.49 0.99 10.29
C LYS A 81 -4.40 1.85 9.03
N ILE A 82 -3.35 2.63 8.94
CA ILE A 82 -2.96 3.41 7.77
C ILE A 82 -1.78 2.72 7.10
N TYR A 83 -1.95 2.36 5.84
CA TYR A 83 -0.95 1.71 5.01
C TYR A 83 -0.23 2.76 4.18
N LYS A 84 1.10 2.74 4.18
CA LYS A 84 1.95 3.67 3.43
C LYS A 84 2.97 2.90 2.62
N ALA A 85 3.38 3.45 1.49
CA ALA A 85 4.50 2.90 0.75
C ALA A 85 5.76 3.03 1.59
N ARG A 86 6.52 1.94 1.74
CA ARG A 86 7.85 2.02 2.33
C ARG A 86 8.74 2.84 1.38
N PRO A 87 9.43 3.88 1.86
CA PRO A 87 10.35 4.63 1.03
C PRO A 87 11.51 3.72 0.67
N ASP A 88 11.57 3.32 -0.60
CA ASP A 88 12.75 2.71 -1.19
C ASP A 88 13.77 3.83 -1.45
N ASP A 89 15.07 3.58 -1.30
CA ASP A 89 16.11 4.56 -1.64
C ASP A 89 15.98 5.06 -3.09
N LYS A 90 15.38 4.25 -3.99
CA LYS A 90 15.08 4.64 -5.37
C LYS A 90 13.93 5.65 -5.52
N TYR A 91 12.97 5.69 -4.59
CA TYR A 91 11.79 6.55 -4.63
C TYR A 91 11.81 7.68 -3.60
N LYS A 92 12.88 7.77 -2.80
CA LYS A 92 13.11 8.80 -1.78
C LYS A 92 12.89 10.23 -2.29
N LEU A 93 13.35 10.52 -3.52
CA LEU A 93 13.21 11.85 -4.13
C LEU A 93 11.74 12.23 -4.40
N ILE A 94 10.92 11.27 -4.81
CA ILE A 94 9.48 11.48 -5.07
C ILE A 94 8.74 11.65 -3.75
N TYR A 95 9.09 10.83 -2.74
CA TYR A 95 8.53 10.92 -1.40
C TYR A 95 8.83 12.27 -0.73
N GLU A 96 10.05 12.79 -0.88
CA GLU A 96 10.43 14.11 -0.36
C GLU A 96 9.68 15.26 -1.07
N GLN A 97 9.47 15.17 -2.39
CA GLN A 97 8.66 16.16 -3.13
C GLN A 97 7.19 16.16 -2.68
N GLN A 98 6.56 14.99 -2.57
CA GLN A 98 5.17 14.89 -2.09
C GLN A 98 5.01 15.44 -0.67
N LYS A 99 5.97 15.16 0.22
CA LYS A 99 5.97 15.69 1.60
C LYS A 99 6.01 17.21 1.65
N GLN A 100 6.75 17.86 0.76
CA GLN A 100 6.80 19.32 0.71
C GLN A 100 5.49 19.94 0.19
N TRP A 101 4.84 19.31 -0.79
CA TRP A 101 3.55 19.78 -1.30
C TRP A 101 2.40 19.59 -0.31
N SER A 102 2.36 18.50 0.44
CA SER A 102 1.35 18.31 1.50
C SER A 102 1.45 19.39 2.58
N ARG A 103 2.66 19.77 3.01
CA ARG A 103 2.86 20.85 4.00
C ARG A 103 2.44 22.24 3.50
N HIS A 104 2.47 22.46 2.19
CA HIS A 104 2.02 23.71 1.60
C HIS A 104 0.49 23.84 1.65
N LYS A 105 -0.24 22.75 1.42
CA LYS A 105 -1.71 22.73 1.50
C LYS A 105 -2.28 22.91 2.90
N GLU A 106 -1.52 22.59 3.95
CA GLU A 106 -1.97 22.81 5.34
C GLU A 106 -1.78 24.27 5.82
N ASN A 107 -1.05 25.11 5.06
CA ASN A 107 -0.73 26.49 5.42
C ASN A 107 -1.42 27.55 4.54
N GLU A 108 -2.35 27.15 3.66
CA GLU A 108 -3.30 28.04 2.97
C GLU A 108 -4.66 28.00 3.67
#